data_AF-A0A3M2B8U3-F1
#
_entry.id   AF-A0A3M2B8U3-F1
#
_cell.length_a   1.000
_cell.length_b   1.000
_cell.length_c   1.000
_cell.angle_alpha   90.00
_cell.angle_beta   90.00
_cell.angle_gamma   90.00
#
_symmetry.space_group_name_H-M   'P 1'
#
loop_
_entity.id
_entity.type
_entity.pdbx_description
1 polymer ?
#
loop_
_entity_poly.entity_id
_entity_poly.type
_entity_poly.pdbx_seq_one_letter_code
_entity_poly.pdbx_strand_id
1 'polypeptide(L)' 'MIRVQDDAHVRIITIDRPEKRNALSVAMLEDLQRAFACADGVRAGVLLGSGS' A
#
# COMPACT_ATOMS: atom_id res chain seq x y z
N MET A 1 4.99 1.58 -8.16
CA MET A 1 4.50 0.21 -7.92
C MET A 1 3.86 0.16 -6.54
N ILE A 2 2.99 -0.79 -6.24
CA ILE A 2 2.44 -0.98 -4.88
C ILE A 2 2.84 -2.37 -4.39
N ARG A 3 3.33 -2.45 -3.16
CA ARG A 3 3.63 -3.71 -2.47
C ARG A 3 2.72 -3.85 -1.27
N VAL A 4 2.26 -5.07 -1.00
CA VAL A 4 1.42 -5.39 0.16
C VAL A 4 2.09 -6.52 0.94
N GLN A 5 2.16 -6.36 2.25
CA GLN A 5 2.65 -7.36 3.19
C GLN A 5 1.72 -7.39 4.40
N ASP A 6 1.37 -8.58 4.85
CA ASP A 6 0.62 -8.75 6.09
C ASP A 6 1.57 -9.22 7.20
N ASP A 7 1.54 -8.51 8.33
CA ASP A 7 2.25 -8.82 9.56
C ASP A 7 1.24 -9.00 10.70
N ALA A 8 0.91 -10.26 10.98
CA ALA A 8 -0.16 -10.68 11.88
C ALA A 8 -1.49 -9.99 11.55
N HIS A 9 -1.85 -8.94 12.31
CA HIS A 9 -3.10 -8.20 12.15
C HIS A 9 -2.90 -6.81 11.54
N VAL A 10 -1.72 -6.54 11.00
CA VAL A 10 -1.36 -5.27 10.39
C VAL A 10 -1.07 -5.51 8.92
N ARG A 11 -1.78 -4.81 8.04
CA ARG A 11 -1.48 -4.77 6.61
C ARG A 11 -0.59 -3.58 6.31
N ILE A 12 0.57 -3.84 5.75
CA ILE A 12 1.56 -2.85 5.35
C ILE A 12 1.50 -2.70 3.83
N ILE A 13 1.13 -1.51 3.36
CA ILE A 13 1.04 -1.16 1.95
C ILE A 13 2.15 -0.15 1.66
N THR A 14 3.05 -0.46 0.74
CA THR A 14 4.17 0.42 0.37
C THR A 14 4.00 0.92 -1.05
N ILE A 15 3.99 2.23 -1.23
CA ILE A 15 4.17 2.86 -2.53
C ILE A 15 5.66 2.79 -2.87
N ASP A 16 6.01 1.91 -3.78
CA ASP A 16 7.39 1.69 -4.25
C ASP A 16 7.59 2.40 -5.59
N ARG A 17 7.72 3.73 -5.51
CA ARG A 17 7.90 4.60 -6.69
C ARG A 17 8.80 5.80 -6.38
N PRO A 18 10.02 5.57 -5.85
CA PRO A 18 10.89 6.64 -5.38
C PRO A 18 11.31 7.60 -6.50
N GLU A 19 11.44 7.10 -7.74
CA GLU A 19 11.83 7.89 -8.91
C GLU A 19 10.82 8.98 -9.29
N LYS A 20 9.57 8.87 -8.79
CA LYS A 20 8.54 9.91 -8.95
C LYS A 20 8.08 10.48 -7.61
N ARG A 21 8.89 10.36 -6.55
CA ARG A 21 8.54 10.78 -5.18
C ARG A 21 7.19 10.21 -4.73
N ASN A 22 6.92 8.94 -5.06
CA ASN A 22 5.66 8.27 -4.75
C ASN A 22 4.41 8.92 -5.35
N ALA A 23 4.54 9.68 -6.44
CA ALA A 23 3.38 10.24 -7.14
C ALA A 23 2.40 9.15 -7.57
N LEU A 24 1.16 9.26 -7.09
CA LEU A 24 0.07 8.34 -7.38
C LEU A 24 -0.48 8.58 -8.80
N SER A 25 -0.70 7.50 -9.53
CA SER A 25 -1.53 7.50 -10.74
C SER A 25 -2.93 6.99 -10.43
N VAL A 26 -3.88 7.20 -11.34
CA VAL A 26 -5.25 6.67 -11.22
C VAL A 26 -5.25 5.15 -11.03
N ALA A 27 -4.47 4.42 -11.84
CA ALA A 27 -4.33 2.97 -11.69
C ALA A 27 -3.84 2.57 -10.29
N MET A 28 -2.92 3.34 -9.69
CA MET A 28 -2.43 3.07 -8.33
C MET A 28 -3.51 3.33 -7.27
N LEU A 29 -4.45 4.25 -7.50
CA LEU A 29 -5.57 4.46 -6.59
C LEU A 29 -6.52 3.25 -6.58
N GLU A 30 -6.76 2.63 -7.74
CA GLU A 30 -7.56 1.40 -7.83
C GLU A 30 -6.86 0.23 -7.11
N ASP A 31 -5.54 0.12 -7.29
CA ASP A 31 -4.73 -0.89 -6.60
C ASP A 31 -4.72 -0.67 -5.07
N LEU A 32 -4.66 0.58 -4.61
CA LEU A 32 -4.79 0.91 -3.18
C LEU A 32 -6.18 0.50 -2.64
N GLN A 33 -7.25 0.83 -3.36
CA GLN A 33 -8.60 0.43 -2.94
C GLN A 33 -8.71 -1.09 -2.78
N ARG A 34 -8.19 -1.86 -3.74
CA ARG A 34 -8.18 -3.33 -3.64
C ARG A 34 -7.34 -3.83 -2.47
N ALA A 35 -6.17 -3.23 -2.24
CA ALA A 35 -5.28 -3.60 -1.14
C ALA A 35 -5.93 -3.39 0.25
N PHE A 36 -6.73 -2.33 0.42
CA PHE A 36 -7.47 -2.09 1.66
C PHE A 36 -8.74 -2.95 1.78
N ALA A 37 -9.41 -3.28 0.67
CA ALA A 37 -10.65 -4.05 0.68
C ALA A 37 -10.46 -5.53 1.07
N CYS A 38 -9.34 -6.16 0.69
CA CYS A 38 -9.11 -7.61 0.90
C CYS A 38 -8.46 -7.95 2.26
N ALA A 39 -8.81 -7.26 3.34
CA ALA A 39 -8.06 -7.28 4.61
C ALA A 39 -8.82 -8.01 5.73
N ASP A 40 -9.23 -9.26 5.49
CA ASP A 40 -9.91 -10.07 6.51
C ASP A 40 -8.97 -10.42 7.68
N GLY A 41 -9.42 -10.21 8.91
CA GLY A 41 -8.61 -10.44 10.12
C GLY A 41 -7.53 -9.37 10.39
N VAL A 42 -7.40 -8.38 9.51
CA VAL A 42 -6.56 -7.20 9.69
C VAL A 42 -7.27 -6.19 10.60
N ARG A 43 -6.56 -5.73 11.63
CA ARG A 43 -7.05 -4.70 12.57
C ARG A 43 -6.52 -3.31 12.26
N ALA A 44 -5.42 -3.21 11.52
CA ALA A 44 -4.81 -1.94 11.15
C ALA A 44 -4.18 -2.00 9.75
N GLY A 45 -4.32 -0.92 8.98
CA GLY A 45 -3.63 -0.72 7.72
C GLY A 45 -2.61 0.42 7.84
N VAL A 46 -1.39 0.20 7.37
CA VAL A 46 -0.31 1.18 7.34
C VAL A 46 0.09 1.45 5.90
N LEU A 47 0.04 2.71 5.48
CA LEU A 47 0.51 3.15 4.17
C LEU A 47 1.90 3.80 4.32
N LEU A 48 2.89 3.22 3.65
CA LEU A 48 4.27 3.69 3.62
C LEU A 48 4.62 4.20 2.21
N GLY A 49 5.53 5.16 2.15
CA GLY A 49 6.22 5.54 0.92
C GLY A 49 7.66 5.03 0.95
N SER A 50 8.12 4.40 -0.12
CA SER A 50 9.54 4.06 -0.28
C SER A 50 10.35 5.31 -0.62
N GLY A 51 11.62 5.33 -0.23
CA GLY A 51 12.52 6.44 -0.49
C GLY A 51 13.01 7.10 0.80
N SER A 52 14.11 7.82 0.68
CA SER A 52 14.78 8.56 1.74
C SER A 52 14.31 10.00 1.82
#